data_AF-A0A2P9AGL1-F1
#
_entry.id   AF-A0A2P9AGL1-F1
#
_cell.length_a   1.000
_cell.length_b   1.000
_cell.length_c   1.000
_cell.angle_alpha   90.00
_cell.angle_beta   90.00
_cell.angle_gamma   90.00
#
_symmetry.space_group_name_H-M   'P 1'
#
loop_
_entity.id
_entity.type
_entity.pdbx_description
1 polymer ?
#
loop_
_entity_poly.entity_id
_entity_poly.type
_entity_poly.pdbx_seq_one_letter_code
_entity_poly.pdbx_strand_id
1 'polypeptide(L)'
;MPPPRPSSKGVTFAFVCVDKGPARAAIFDLLTGMGIPFVDVGMGLNRKQGPLAGTLRATYFSVENAGEVRAMNLAETVDDPTTPTGRTSRSQN
;
A
#
# COMPACT_ATOMS: atom_id res chain seq x y z
N MET A 1 -21.53 21.15 -4.29
CA MET A 1 -22.19 19.96 -3.71
C MET A 1 -21.35 18.77 -4.12
N PRO A 2 -20.78 17.98 -3.19
CA PRO A 2 -20.11 16.73 -3.58
C PRO A 2 -21.15 15.77 -4.18
N PRO A 3 -20.76 14.91 -5.14
CA PRO A 3 -21.68 13.98 -5.79
C PRO A 3 -22.31 13.02 -4.76
N PRO A 4 -23.57 12.57 -4.98
CA PRO A 4 -24.20 11.58 -4.11
C PRO A 4 -23.37 10.31 -4.08
N ARG A 5 -22.97 9.89 -2.88
CA ARG A 5 -22.14 8.70 -2.69
C ARG A 5 -22.90 7.45 -3.16
N PRO A 6 -22.25 6.54 -3.92
CA PRO A 6 -22.88 5.31 -4.36
C PRO A 6 -23.32 4.45 -3.17
N SER A 7 -24.47 3.78 -3.31
CA SER A 7 -25.08 2.91 -2.31
C SER A 7 -24.38 1.55 -2.17
N SER A 8 -23.07 1.49 -2.40
CA SER A 8 -22.31 0.23 -2.42
C SER A 8 -22.53 -0.51 -1.10
N LYS A 9 -23.06 -1.73 -1.20
CA LYS A 9 -23.45 -2.61 -0.09
C LYS A 9 -22.35 -2.68 0.98
N GLY A 10 -22.49 -1.89 2.04
CA GLY A 10 -21.79 -2.05 3.33
C GLY A 10 -20.38 -1.48 3.49
N VAL A 11 -19.63 -1.17 2.44
CA VAL A 11 -18.23 -0.70 2.58
C VAL A 11 -18.13 0.81 2.35
N THR A 12 -17.79 1.54 3.40
CA THR A 12 -17.65 3.00 3.41
C THR A 12 -16.18 3.46 3.41
N PHE A 13 -15.27 2.56 3.77
CA PHE A 13 -13.84 2.81 3.92
C PHE A 13 -13.08 1.49 3.93
N ALA A 14 -11.85 1.45 3.40
CA ALA A 14 -11.01 0.25 3.42
C ALA A 14 -9.61 0.49 4.00
N PHE A 15 -9.05 -0.53 4.64
CA PHE A 15 -7.64 -0.58 5.03
C PHE A 15 -6.95 -1.61 4.15
N VAL A 16 -5.91 -1.18 3.44
CA VAL A 16 -5.14 -1.99 2.50
C VAL A 16 -3.77 -2.25 3.11
N CYS A 17 -3.43 -3.52 3.30
CA CYS A 17 -2.11 -3.93 3.77
C CYS A 17 -1.65 -5.06 2.85
N VAL A 18 -0.77 -4.74 1.90
CA VAL A 18 -0.41 -5.63 0.80
C VAL A 18 1.10 -5.65 0.65
N ASP A 19 1.67 -6.85 0.59
CA ASP A 19 3.12 -7.07 0.54
C ASP A 19 3.73 -6.94 -0.86
N LYS A 20 2.92 -7.03 -1.94
CA LYS A 20 3.38 -7.02 -3.34
C LYS A 20 2.90 -5.78 -4.08
N GLY A 21 3.81 -5.08 -4.76
CA GLY A 21 3.52 -3.84 -5.51
C GLY A 21 2.40 -3.99 -6.54
N PRO A 22 2.43 -5.04 -7.41
CA PRO A 22 1.39 -5.23 -8.43
C PRO A 22 -0.01 -5.47 -7.86
N ALA A 23 -0.11 -6.20 -6.74
CA ALA A 23 -1.38 -6.44 -6.07
C ALA A 23 -1.91 -5.14 -5.42
N ARG A 24 -1.02 -4.32 -4.87
CA ARG A 24 -1.36 -3.00 -4.32
C ARG A 24 -1.93 -2.08 -5.40
N ALA A 25 -1.31 -2.03 -6.58
CA ALA A 25 -1.79 -1.22 -7.69
C ALA A 25 -3.21 -1.61 -8.15
N ALA A 26 -3.47 -2.92 -8.31
CA ALA A 26 -4.79 -3.41 -8.70
C ALA A 26 -5.88 -3.08 -7.66
N ILE A 27 -5.55 -3.14 -6.37
CA ILE A 27 -6.48 -2.78 -5.28
C ILE A 27 -6.76 -1.28 -5.28
N PHE A 28 -5.76 -0.45 -5.52
CA PHE A 28 -5.94 1.00 -5.60
C PHE A 28 -6.88 1.36 -6.76
N ASP A 29 -6.64 0.79 -7.94
CA ASP A 29 -7.48 1.05 -9.12
C ASP A 29 -8.93 0.58 -8.90
N LEU A 30 -9.13 -0.56 -8.22
CA LEU A 30 -10.47 -1.06 -7.86
C LEU A 30 -11.18 -0.12 -6.87
N LEU A 31 -10.54 0.24 -5.75
CA LEU A 31 -11.15 1.06 -4.71
C LEU A 31 -11.40 2.49 -5.18
N THR A 32 -10.47 3.07 -5.94
CA THR A 32 -10.65 4.37 -6.58
C THR A 32 -11.77 4.33 -7.62
N GLY A 33 -11.85 3.29 -8.45
CA GLY A 33 -12.96 3.12 -9.42
C GLY A 33 -14.32 2.95 -8.75
N MET A 34 -14.36 2.38 -7.54
CA MET A 34 -15.57 2.25 -6.73
C MET A 34 -15.89 3.53 -5.92
N GLY A 35 -15.01 4.54 -5.91
CA GLY A 35 -15.16 5.74 -5.11
C GLY A 35 -15.09 5.49 -3.60
N ILE A 36 -14.37 4.45 -3.18
CA ILE A 36 -14.20 4.08 -1.78
C ILE A 36 -12.88 4.66 -1.27
N PRO A 37 -12.89 5.52 -0.24
CA PRO A 37 -11.67 6.02 0.39
C PRO A 37 -10.95 4.90 1.15
N PHE A 38 -9.62 4.92 1.16
CA PHE A 38 -8.83 3.87 1.81
C PHE A 38 -7.50 4.37 2.38
N VAL A 39 -6.95 3.63 3.36
CA VAL A 39 -5.56 3.80 3.82
C VAL A 39 -4.73 2.62 3.34
N ASP A 40 -3.60 2.89 2.69
CA ASP A 40 -2.55 1.90 2.45
C ASP A 40 -1.55 1.92 3.60
N VAL A 41 -1.33 0.75 4.21
CA VAL A 41 -0.35 0.56 5.27
C VAL A 41 0.79 -0.30 4.73
N GLY A 42 2.00 0.23 4.76
CA GLY A 42 3.24 -0.48 4.44
C GLY A 42 4.10 -0.66 5.68
N MET A 43 4.72 -1.83 5.83
CA MET A 43 5.63 -2.11 6.93
C MET A 43 7.01 -2.51 6.39
N GLY A 44 8.05 -1.81 6.82
CA GLY A 44 9.44 -2.16 6.55
C GLY A 44 10.10 -2.68 7.82
N LEU A 45 10.45 -3.95 7.89
CA LEU A 45 11.13 -4.54 9.04
C LEU A 45 12.62 -4.74 8.74
N ASN A 46 13.50 -4.19 9.57
CA ASN A 46 14.94 -4.41 9.47
C ASN A 46 15.38 -5.43 10.54
N ARG A 47 15.54 -6.68 10.11
CA ARG A 47 16.10 -7.75 10.95
C ARG A 47 17.63 -7.73 10.85
N LYS A 48 18.28 -6.91 11.68
CA LYS A 48 19.69 -7.13 12.05
C LYS A 48 19.71 -7.91 13.36
N GLN A 49 20.61 -8.89 13.49
CA GLN A 49 20.74 -9.75 14.67
C GLN A 49 20.67 -8.91 15.96
N GLY A 50 19.52 -8.92 16.66
CA GLY A 50 19.18 -7.94 17.69
C GLY A 50 17.68 -7.55 17.68
N PRO A 51 17.29 -6.50 18.43
CA PRO A 51 15.90 -6.05 18.53
C PRO A 51 15.29 -5.72 17.15
N LEU A 52 14.01 -6.04 16.96
CA LEU A 52 13.29 -5.79 15.72
C LEU A 52 13.07 -4.27 15.54
N ALA A 53 13.86 -3.63 14.69
CA ALA A 53 13.63 -2.26 14.26
C ALA A 53 12.75 -2.26 13.01
N GLY A 54 11.75 -1.38 12.94
CA GLY A 54 10.86 -1.29 11.80
C GLY A 54 10.29 0.10 11.58
N THR A 55 9.78 0.33 10.37
CA THR A 55 9.09 1.54 9.96
C THR A 55 7.68 1.18 9.54
N LEU A 56 6.70 1.95 10.01
CA LEU A 56 5.32 1.87 9.57
C LEU A 56 5.02 3.10 8.71
N ARG A 57 4.38 2.88 7.56
CA ARG A 57 3.89 3.92 6.66
C ARG A 57 2.39 3.77 6.52
N ALA A 58 1.65 4.87 6.65
CA ALA A 58 0.23 4.92 6.39
C ALA A 58 -0.05 6.06 5.41
N THR A 59 -0.65 5.75 4.27
CA THR A 59 -0.98 6.71 3.21
C THR A 59 -2.48 6.74 3.01
N TYR A 60 -3.10 7.89 3.16
CA TYR A 60 -4.55 8.05 2.98
C TYR A 60 -4.89 8.46 1.55
N PHE A 61 -5.78 7.71 0.91
CA PHE A 61 -6.33 7.97 -0.40
C PHE A 61 -7.81 8.35 -0.25
N SER A 62 -8.10 9.64 -0.40
CA SER A 62 -9.47 10.15 -0.44
C SER A 62 -10.09 9.95 -1.83
N VAL A 63 -11.41 10.00 -1.92
CA VAL A 63 -12.13 9.87 -3.20
C VAL A 63 -11.72 10.94 -4.20
N GLU A 64 -11.44 12.15 -3.72
CA GLU A 64 -11.12 13.32 -4.57
C GLU A 64 -9.64 13.33 -4.97
N ASN A 65 -8.73 12.94 -4.07
CA ASN A 65 -7.30 13.14 -4.25
C ASN A 65 -6.51 11.84 -4.45
N ALA A 66 -7.18 10.69 -4.59
CA ALA A 66 -6.50 9.39 -4.76
C ALA A 66 -5.48 9.41 -5.93
N GLY A 67 -5.81 10.09 -7.04
CA GLY A 67 -4.90 10.24 -8.18
C GLY A 67 -3.66 11.08 -7.85
N GLU A 68 -3.83 12.19 -7.14
CA GLU A 68 -2.73 13.07 -6.71
C GLU A 68 -1.83 12.38 -5.69
N VAL A 69 -2.42 11.73 -4.69
CA VAL A 69 -1.68 10.97 -3.65
C VAL A 69 -0.91 9.81 -4.29
N ARG A 70 -1.48 9.15 -5.30
CA ARG A 70 -0.77 8.12 -6.07
C ARG A 70 0.41 8.70 -6.83
N ALA A 71 0.26 9.88 -7.45
CA ALA A 71 1.33 10.56 -8.17
C ALA A 71 2.52 10.96 -7.28
N MET A 72 2.29 11.15 -5.97
CA MET A 72 3.36 11.40 -5.00
C MET A 72 4.25 10.18 -4.71
N ASN A 73 3.93 8.99 -5.25
CA ASN A 73 4.69 7.74 -5.05
C ASN A 73 4.95 7.41 -3.56
N LEU A 74 4.02 7.79 -2.68
CA LEU A 74 4.14 7.53 -1.24
C LEU A 74 4.03 6.03 -0.92
N ALA A 75 3.31 5.27 -1.76
CA ALA A 75 3.21 3.83 -1.67
C ALA A 75 3.93 3.16 -2.85
N GLU A 76 4.77 2.16 -2.57
CA GLU A 76 5.43 1.39 -3.63
C GLU A 76 4.40 0.55 -4.37
N THR A 77 4.07 0.94 -5.60
CA THR A 77 3.10 0.25 -6.45
C THR A 77 3.77 -0.64 -7.50
N VAL A 78 5.09 -0.67 -7.51
CA VAL A 78 5.93 -1.49 -8.36
C VAL A 78 6.88 -2.29 -7.47
N ASP A 79 7.11 -3.55 -7.82
CA ASP A 79 8.19 -4.31 -7.20
C ASP A 79 9.51 -3.72 -7.72
N ASP A 80 10.28 -3.06 -6.86
CA ASP A 80 11.62 -2.63 -7.21
C ASP A 80 12.51 -3.89 -7.33
N PRO A 81 13.07 -4.21 -8.51
CA PRO A 81 13.94 -5.37 -8.69
C PRO A 81 15.22 -5.30 -7.84
N THR A 82 15.53 -4.14 -7.25
CA THR A 82 16.69 -3.94 -6.35
C THR A 82 16.38 -4.14 -4.88
N THR A 83 15.11 -4.33 -4.48
CA THR A 83 14.78 -4.72 -3.10
C THR A 83 15.12 -6.21 -2.96
N PRO A 84 16.16 -6.60 -2.19
CA PRO A 84 16.58 -7.99 -2.09
C PRO A 84 15.46 -8.80 -1.44
N THR A 85 14.67 -9.47 -2.28
CA THR A 85 13.65 -10.41 -1.87
C THR A 85 14.36 -11.62 -1.30
N GLY A 86 14.50 -11.65 0.02
CA GLY A 86 15.21 -12.71 0.72
C GLY A 86 16.72 -12.50 0.68
N ARG A 87 17.27 -12.08 1.84
CA ARG A 87 18.64 -12.45 2.19
C ARG A 87 18.65 -13.97 2.37
N THR A 88 18.74 -14.68 1.25
CA THR A 88 18.98 -16.11 1.25
C THR A 88 20.29 -16.33 1.99
N SER A 89 20.19 -17.16 3.02
CA SER A 89 21.30 -17.88 3.62
C SER A 89 22.30 -18.28 2.53
N ARG A 90 23.45 -17.60 2.50
CA ARG A 90 24.69 -18.21 2.03
C ARG A 90 25.65 -18.22 3.22
N SER A 91 25.51 -19.30 3.98
CA SER A 91 26.68 -20.07 4.41
C SER A 91 27.48 -20.51 3.17
N GLN A 92 28.76 -20.82 3.38
CA GLN A 92 29.88 -21.02 2.44
C GLN A 92 30.71 -19.74 2.27
N ASN A 93 32.00 -19.70 2.62
CA ASN A 93 32.95 -20.72 3.06
C ASN A 93 34.11 -19.97 3.75
#